data_AF-A0A7Z0ED23-F1
#
_entry.id   AF-A0A7Z0ED23-F1
#
_cell.length_a   1.000
_cell.length_b   1.000
_cell.length_c   1.000
_cell.angle_alpha   90.00
_cell.angle_beta   90.00
_cell.angle_gamma   90.00
#
_symmetry.space_group_name_H-M   'P 1'
#
loop_
_entity.id
_entity.type
_entity.pdbx_description
1 polymer ?
#
loop_
_entity_poly.entity_id
_entity_poly.type
_entity_poly.pdbx_seq_one_letter_code
_entity_poly.pdbx_strand_id
1 'polypeptide(L)' 'MTHTKSLPPVEDWWPHLDIPAKQWFVAHLEGAIPANILAEITTICDMASAPSSGDVFLTPAERSFIATQIEFVD' A
#
# COMPACT_ATOMS: atom_id res chain seq x y z
N MET A 1 -8.32 17.95 14.63
CA MET A 1 -9.02 16.88 13.88
C MET A 1 -7.96 16.12 13.11
N THR A 2 -7.34 15.12 13.72
CA THR A 2 -6.30 14.30 13.08
C THR A 2 -7.02 13.26 12.21
N HIS A 3 -7.23 13.58 10.94
CA HIS A 3 -7.62 12.56 9.96
C HIS A 3 -6.38 11.70 9.69
N THR A 4 -6.13 10.68 10.50
CA THR A 4 -5.26 9.58 10.10
C THR A 4 -5.98 8.83 9.00
N LYS A 5 -5.81 9.30 7.76
CA LYS A 5 -6.37 8.69 6.57
C LYS A 5 -5.67 7.34 6.37
N SER A 6 -6.23 6.32 7.00
CA SER A 6 -5.80 4.94 6.80
C SER A 6 -6.16 4.53 5.38
N LEU A 7 -5.27 3.77 4.75
CA LEU A 7 -5.57 3.16 3.47
C LEU A 7 -6.76 2.20 3.61
N PRO A 8 -7.46 1.91 2.51
CA PRO A 8 -8.36 0.77 2.44
C PRO A 8 -7.62 -0.53 2.82
N PRO A 9 -8.35 -1.58 3.22
CA PRO A 9 -7.75 -2.89 3.53
C PRO A 9 -6.76 -3.32 2.45
N VAL A 10 -5.58 -3.82 2.87
CA VAL A 10 -4.52 -4.27 1.95
C VAL A 10 -5.01 -5.30 0.93
N GLU A 11 -6.00 -6.09 1.31
CA GLU A 11 -6.67 -7.11 0.51
C GLU A 11 -7.37 -6.54 -0.74
N ASP A 12 -7.85 -5.29 -0.65
CA ASP A 12 -8.61 -4.64 -1.72
C ASP A 12 -7.72 -4.06 -2.83
N TRP A 13 -6.45 -3.75 -2.53
CA TRP A 13 -5.55 -3.11 -3.50
C TRP A 13 -4.32 -3.93 -3.85
N TRP A 14 -3.77 -4.72 -2.93
CA TRP A 14 -2.59 -5.54 -3.18
C TRP A 14 -2.68 -6.42 -4.43
N PRO A 15 -3.75 -7.20 -4.67
CA PRO A 15 -3.81 -8.07 -5.85
C PRO A 15 -3.85 -7.26 -7.16
N HIS A 16 -4.39 -6.04 -7.13
CA HIS A 16 -4.61 -5.19 -8.29
C HIS A 16 -3.46 -4.21 -8.56
N LEU A 17 -2.51 -4.06 -7.63
CA LEU A 17 -1.32 -3.25 -7.86
C LEU A 17 -0.49 -3.77 -9.04
N ASP A 18 0.07 -2.81 -9.76
CA ASP A 18 1.06 -3.01 -10.80
C ASP A 18 2.34 -3.63 -10.23
N ILE A 19 3.02 -4.40 -11.08
CA ILE A 19 4.24 -5.15 -10.71
C ILE A 19 5.32 -4.22 -10.10
N PRO A 20 5.63 -3.04 -10.68
CA PRO A 20 6.57 -2.08 -10.07
C PRO A 20 6.20 -1.65 -8.65
N ALA A 21 4.91 -1.43 -8.36
CA ALA A 21 4.45 -1.04 -7.03
C ALA A 21 4.60 -2.21 -6.04
N LYS A 22 4.23 -3.42 -6.45
CA LYS A 22 4.46 -4.65 -5.66
C LYS A 22 5.94 -4.85 -5.35
N GLN A 23 6.81 -4.71 -6.35
CA GLN A 23 8.27 -4.82 -6.16
C GLN A 23 8.81 -3.76 -5.20
N TRP A 24 8.29 -2.54 -5.26
CA TRP A 24 8.67 -1.51 -4.29
C TRP A 24 8.30 -1.90 -2.86
N PHE A 25 7.07 -2.39 -2.64
CA PHE A 25 6.63 -2.86 -1.33
C PHE A 25 7.48 -4.03 -0.81
N VAL A 26 7.81 -5.00 -1.65
CA VAL A 26 8.72 -6.12 -1.32
C VAL A 26 10.07 -5.60 -0.83
N ALA A 27 10.61 -4.58 -1.49
CA ALA A 27 11.90 -4.01 -1.15
C ALA A 27 11.86 -3.03 0.06
N HIS A 28 10.70 -2.42 0.35
CA HIS A 28 10.58 -1.31 1.32
C HIS A 28 9.31 -1.40 2.19
N LEU A 29 9.13 -2.52 2.90
CA LEU A 29 7.95 -2.75 3.77
C LEU A 29 7.81 -1.75 4.94
N GLU A 30 8.90 -1.11 5.36
CA GLU A 30 8.92 -0.22 6.53
C GLU A 30 8.97 1.27 6.16
N GLY A 31 9.01 1.59 4.86
CA GLY A 31 9.12 2.96 4.36
C GLY A 31 7.77 3.68 4.27
N ALA A 32 7.83 5.01 4.19
CA ALA A 32 6.69 5.82 3.80
C ALA A 32 6.30 5.50 2.36
N ILE A 33 5.01 5.28 2.11
CA ILE A 33 4.52 4.93 0.78
C ILE A 33 4.62 6.16 -0.14
N PRO A 34 5.25 6.04 -1.31
CA PRO A 34 5.47 7.16 -2.21
C PRO A 34 4.16 7.57 -2.90
N ALA A 35 4.09 8.85 -3.32
CA ALA A 35 2.87 9.45 -3.87
C ALA A 35 2.30 8.69 -5.08
N ASN A 36 3.16 8.13 -5.93
CA ASN A 36 2.75 7.39 -7.12
C ASN A 36 2.01 6.10 -6.75
N ILE A 37 2.49 5.35 -5.75
CA ILE A 37 1.82 4.13 -5.27
C ILE A 37 0.52 4.49 -4.55
N LEU A 38 0.51 5.58 -3.77
CA LEU A 38 -0.72 6.08 -3.15
C LEU A 38 -1.78 6.47 -4.17
N ALA A 39 -1.39 7.12 -5.28
CA ALA A 39 -2.30 7.46 -6.37
C ALA A 39 -2.88 6.21 -7.05
N GLU A 40 -2.07 5.16 -7.18
CA GLU A 40 -2.50 3.87 -7.72
C GLU A 40 -3.53 3.20 -6.80
N ILE A 41 -3.23 3.07 -5.49
CA ILE A 41 -4.17 2.53 -4.49
C ILE A 41 -5.48 3.33 -4.48
N THR A 42 -5.39 4.66 -4.58
CA THR A 42 -6.55 5.55 -4.66
C THR A 42 -7.41 5.23 -5.88
N THR A 43 -6.80 4.95 -7.02
CA THR A 43 -7.48 4.60 -8.26
C THR A 43 -8.14 3.22 -8.16
N ILE A 44 -7.43 2.24 -7.60
CA ILE A 44 -7.93 0.87 -7.41
C ILE A 44 -9.15 0.85 -6.49
N CYS A 45 -9.10 1.59 -5.39
CA CYS A 45 -10.16 1.61 -4.38
C CYS A 45 -11.22 2.70 -4.61
N ASP A 46 -11.25 3.34 -5.78
CA ASP A 46 -12.19 4.43 -6.14
C ASP A 46 -12.27 5.53 -5.05
N MET A 47 -11.13 5.90 -4.48
CA MET A 47 -11.09 6.89 -3.40
C MET A 47 -11.19 8.32 -3.95
N ALA A 48 -11.99 9.16 -3.31
CA ALA A 48 -12.19 10.56 -3.74
C ALA A 48 -10.91 11.43 -3.72
N SER A 49 -9.87 11.04 -2.98
CA SER A 49 -8.58 11.74 -2.98
C SER A 49 -7.46 10.83 -2.50
N ALA A 50 -6.27 10.97 -3.06
CA ALA A 50 -5.08 10.31 -2.54
C ALA A 50 -4.63 10.94 -1.21
N PRO A 51 -4.14 10.15 -0.25
CA PRO A 51 -3.45 10.70 0.91
C PRO A 51 -2.12 11.36 0.49
N SER A 52 -1.67 12.33 1.27
CA SER A 52 -0.37 12.99 1.06
C SER A 52 0.76 12.00 1.29
N SER A 53 1.74 11.98 0.38
CA SER A 53 2.97 11.21 0.56
C SER A 53 3.77 11.72 1.76
N GLY A 54 4.30 10.80 2.56
CA GLY A 54 5.16 11.12 3.71
C GLY A 54 4.59 10.74 5.07
N ASP A 55 3.27 10.55 5.18
CA ASP A 55 2.60 10.19 6.45
C ASP A 55 1.86 8.85 6.39
N VAL A 56 1.95 8.13 5.27
CA VAL A 56 1.28 6.84 5.09
C VAL A 56 2.31 5.72 5.17
N PHE A 57 2.13 4.85 6.15
CA PHE A 57 2.96 3.69 6.41
C PHE A 57 2.07 2.46 6.47
N LEU A 58 2.61 1.32 6.04
CA LEU A 58 1.98 0.04 6.31
C LEU A 58 2.00 -0.24 7.82
N THR A 59 0.86 -0.65 8.34
CA THR A 59 0.74 -1.24 9.67
C THR A 59 1.46 -2.60 9.71
N PRO A 60 1.87 -3.09 10.89
CA PRO A 60 2.51 -4.40 11.02
C PRO A 60 1.69 -5.55 10.43
N ALA A 61 0.34 -5.48 10.51
CA ALA A 61 -0.53 -6.49 9.94
C ALA A 61 -0.49 -6.51 8.41
N GLU A 62 -0.52 -5.33 7.77
CA GLU A 62 -0.43 -5.21 6.32
C GLU A 62 0.93 -5.67 5.79
N ARG A 63 2.02 -5.35 6.52
CA ARG A 63 3.37 -5.85 6.19
C ARG A 63 3.42 -7.37 6.21
N SER A 64 2.87 -7.99 7.27
CA SER A 64 2.81 -9.46 7.37
C SER A 64 1.98 -10.07 6.25
N PHE A 65 0.84 -9.46 5.90
CA PHE A 65 0.02 -9.92 4.77
C PHE A 65 0.83 -9.93 3.47
N ILE A 66 1.47 -8.79 3.14
CA ILE A 66 2.28 -8.67 1.92
C ILE A 66 3.44 -9.67 1.94
N ALA A 67 4.15 -9.80 3.05
CA ALA A 67 5.25 -10.76 3.21
C ALA A 67 4.79 -12.19 2.93
N THR A 68 3.65 -12.62 3.51
CA THR A 68 3.09 -13.94 3.26
C THR A 68 2.72 -14.15 1.79
N GLN A 69 2.17 -13.14 1.11
CA GLN A 69 1.83 -13.26 -0.32
C GLN A 69 3.07 -13.39 -1.22
N ILE A 70 4.24 -12.88 -0.79
CA ILE A 70 5.50 -13.01 -1.52
C ILE A 70 6.11 -14.40 -1.34
N GLU A 71 5.98 -15.00 -0.15
CA GLU A 71 6.49 -16.35 0.14
C GLU A 71 5.86 -17.46 -0.73
N PHE A 72 4.67 -17.23 -1.30
CA PHE A 72 4.00 -18.17 -2.22
C PHE A 72 4.45 -18.04 -3.69
N VAL A 73 5.38 -17.13 -4.02
CA VAL A 73 5.80 -16.83 -5.40
C VAL A 73 7.21 -17.36 -5.73
N ASP A 74 7.87 -18.11 -4.83
CA ASP A 74 9.13 -18.84 -5.09
C ASP A 74 8.88 -20.31 -5.51
#